data_AF-A0A954VAF2-F1
#
_entry.id   AF-A0A954VAF2-F1
#
_cell.length_a   1.000
_cell.length_b   1.000
_cell.length_c   1.000
_cell.angle_alpha   90.00
_cell.angle_beta   90.00
_cell.angle_gamma   90.00
#
_symmetry.space_group_name_H-M   'P 1'
#
loop_
_entity.id
_entity.type
_entity.pdbx_description
1 polymer ?
#
loop_
_entity_poly.entity_id
_entity_poly.type
_entity_poly.pdbx_seq_one_letter_code
_entity_poly.pdbx_strand_id
1 'polypeptide(L)'
;MAILLRFFERGRAHENLGGSGIMNLKRFQLCLVLAVVAVSTATVQAQPLFIDFDNGGNQDGGPHTQAGYQSYIANHEVAAEFTTQNFNAFGTSIAVTPAWPNSTANTVMQMIDRAPGNDANWTGERLDLLTDWIGTDSRTAQGGNGDWDRTAATTPTYMTLSLGGLPEGTYDWLSYHHDTENIWSDFQVEISKDGGASYVFLADKQMTDSTPGGAPDSLRPYVGVDDGAGDNPNPALLPSTFKTSFTVGAADNIVFRFAEYIDGVDPVDTHKLFFAMNGFELTVAGQQLIDGDVNGDRVVTLADFEIIRDHFMMSTTQRTEGDLNFDGVVSWEDFRQWKLNVPGGAPNVANVPEPASLAIACLGLLGLAARRRR
;
A
#
# COMPACT_ATOMS: atom_id res chain seq x y z
N MET A 1 -9.43 -21.48 33.58
CA MET A 1 -10.81 -22.03 33.64
C MET A 1 -10.93 -23.10 34.75
N ALA A 2 -10.70 -22.73 36.01
CA ALA A 2 -10.85 -23.63 37.17
C ALA A 2 -11.12 -22.91 38.51
N ILE A 3 -11.36 -21.59 38.51
CA ILE A 3 -11.56 -20.79 39.73
C ILE A 3 -13.01 -20.32 39.90
N LEU A 4 -13.85 -20.40 38.86
CA LEU A 4 -15.24 -19.94 38.92
C LEU A 4 -16.27 -20.95 39.49
N LEU A 5 -15.87 -22.19 39.80
CA LEU A 5 -16.80 -23.26 40.18
C LEU A 5 -16.99 -23.47 41.70
N ARG A 6 -16.35 -22.67 42.56
CA ARG A 6 -16.49 -22.82 44.03
C ARG A 6 -17.49 -21.89 44.71
N PHE A 7 -18.17 -21.01 43.97
CA PHE A 7 -19.14 -20.08 44.56
C PHE A 7 -20.58 -20.59 44.61
N PHE A 8 -20.90 -21.75 44.04
CA PHE A 8 -22.28 -22.22 43.89
C PHE A 8 -22.75 -23.32 44.88
N GLU A 9 -21.92 -23.78 45.81
CA GLU A 9 -22.30 -24.88 46.76
C GLU A 9 -22.52 -24.48 48.22
N ARG A 10 -22.59 -23.18 48.55
CA ARG A 10 -23.01 -22.73 49.91
C ARG A 10 -24.22 -21.81 49.85
N GLY A 11 -25.39 -22.42 49.70
CA GLY A 11 -26.65 -21.68 49.74
C GLY A 11 -27.86 -22.59 49.99
N ARG A 12 -27.74 -23.56 50.89
CA ARG A 12 -28.89 -24.41 51.28
C ARG A 12 -28.83 -24.78 52.75
N ALA A 13 -29.19 -23.82 53.62
CA ALA A 13 -29.71 -24.13 54.95
C ALA A 13 -30.46 -22.92 55.51
N HIS A 14 -31.68 -23.18 56.00
CA HIS A 14 -32.53 -22.33 56.85
C HIS A 14 -33.17 -21.08 56.22
N GLU A 15 -34.49 -21.12 56.02
CA GLU A 15 -35.44 -20.45 56.93
C GLU A 15 -36.90 -20.78 56.54
N ASN A 16 -37.59 -21.40 57.50
CA ASN A 16 -39.04 -21.31 57.63
C ASN A 16 -39.39 -19.88 58.03
N LEU A 17 -40.37 -19.24 57.39
CA LEU A 17 -41.34 -18.33 58.02
C LEU A 17 -42.46 -18.04 57.00
N GLY A 18 -43.70 -18.30 57.41
CA GLY A 18 -44.90 -18.12 56.61
C GLY A 18 -45.24 -16.66 56.31
N GLY A 19 -45.97 -16.45 55.21
CA GLY A 19 -46.50 -15.14 54.87
C GLY A 19 -47.15 -15.13 53.49
N SER A 20 -48.47 -14.97 53.48
CA SER A 20 -49.33 -14.70 52.33
C SER A 20 -48.71 -13.71 51.33
N GLY A 21 -48.77 -13.99 50.03
CA GLY A 21 -48.28 -13.06 49.02
C GLY A 21 -48.38 -13.58 47.60
N ILE A 22 -49.60 -13.72 47.09
CA ILE A 22 -49.86 -13.68 45.65
C ILE A 22 -49.36 -12.32 45.14
N MET A 23 -48.10 -12.21 44.72
CA MET A 23 -47.61 -11.12 43.88
C MET A 23 -46.17 -11.37 43.41
N ASN A 24 -45.95 -11.10 42.12
CA ASN A 24 -44.66 -10.90 41.46
C ASN A 24 -43.96 -12.09 40.79
N LEU A 25 -44.73 -12.91 40.06
CA LEU A 25 -44.22 -13.62 38.87
C LEU A 25 -43.86 -12.65 37.70
N LYS A 26 -44.04 -11.33 37.89
CA LYS A 26 -43.68 -10.27 36.93
C LYS A 26 -42.34 -9.55 37.21
N ARG A 27 -41.55 -10.00 38.19
CA ARG A 27 -40.22 -9.41 38.48
C ARG A 27 -39.04 -10.33 38.12
N PHE A 28 -39.30 -11.50 37.55
CA PHE A 28 -38.25 -12.44 37.14
C PHE A 28 -37.80 -12.30 35.68
N GLN A 29 -38.32 -11.30 34.95
CA GLN A 29 -38.00 -11.01 33.55
C GLN A 29 -37.13 -9.77 33.33
N LEU A 30 -36.54 -9.18 34.37
CA LEU A 30 -35.78 -7.92 34.25
C LEU A 30 -34.35 -7.95 34.82
N CYS A 31 -33.74 -9.12 35.00
CA CYS A 31 -32.33 -9.19 35.44
C CYS A 31 -31.44 -10.12 34.60
N LEU A 32 -31.86 -10.53 33.40
CA LEU A 32 -31.02 -11.28 32.47
C LEU A 32 -30.89 -10.55 31.12
N VAL A 33 -30.60 -9.25 31.19
CA VAL A 33 -29.98 -8.51 30.07
C VAL A 33 -28.83 -7.70 30.64
N LEU A 34 -27.91 -8.40 31.31
CA LEU A 34 -26.50 -8.00 31.29
C LEU A 34 -25.85 -8.93 30.27
N ALA A 35 -26.25 -8.71 29.01
CA ALA A 35 -25.37 -9.06 27.91
C ALA A 35 -24.06 -8.33 28.21
N VAL A 36 -23.00 -9.11 28.38
CA VAL A 36 -21.64 -8.61 28.22
C VAL A 36 -21.59 -8.09 26.80
N VAL A 37 -21.94 -6.82 26.62
CA VAL A 37 -21.50 -6.06 25.46
C VAL A 37 -20.03 -5.87 25.73
N ALA A 38 -19.24 -6.88 25.34
CA ALA A 38 -17.90 -6.59 24.87
C ALA A 38 -18.14 -5.61 23.71
N VAL A 39 -18.05 -4.32 24.00
CA VAL A 39 -17.81 -3.32 22.97
C VAL A 39 -16.42 -3.72 22.47
N SER A 40 -16.38 -4.62 21.49
CA SER A 40 -15.30 -4.59 20.52
C SER A 40 -15.40 -3.20 19.95
N THR A 41 -14.54 -2.30 20.42
CA THR A 41 -14.22 -1.10 19.68
C THR A 41 -13.61 -1.62 18.39
N ALA A 42 -14.45 -1.88 17.39
CA ALA A 42 -13.99 -1.97 16.03
C ALA A 42 -13.28 -0.64 15.79
N THR A 43 -11.95 -0.68 15.80
CA THR A 43 -11.16 0.46 15.39
C THR A 43 -11.58 0.70 13.97
N VAL A 44 -12.29 1.81 13.74
CA VAL A 44 -12.57 2.28 12.39
C VAL A 44 -11.23 2.37 11.69
N GLN A 45 -11.01 1.49 10.71
CA GLN A 45 -9.78 1.43 9.94
C GLN A 45 -9.85 2.57 8.94
N ALA A 46 -9.33 3.72 9.35
CA ALA A 46 -9.28 4.89 8.50
C ALA A 46 -8.39 4.57 7.29
N GLN A 47 -8.79 5.05 6.11
CA GLN A 47 -8.05 4.86 4.85
C GLN A 47 -6.56 5.20 5.04
N PRO A 48 -5.62 4.29 4.71
CA PRO A 48 -4.20 4.59 4.73
C PRO A 48 -3.88 5.62 3.64
N LEU A 49 -2.68 6.20 3.68
CA LEU A 49 -2.19 7.03 2.60
C LEU A 49 -1.21 6.22 1.76
N PHE A 50 -1.67 5.71 0.61
CA PHE A 50 -0.84 5.05 -0.39
C PHE A 50 -0.74 5.97 -1.61
N ILE A 51 0.48 6.40 -1.93
CA ILE A 51 0.77 7.32 -3.02
C ILE A 51 1.59 6.61 -4.08
N ASP A 52 1.12 6.74 -5.31
CA ASP A 52 1.85 6.39 -6.52
C ASP A 52 2.29 7.68 -7.23
N PHE A 53 3.53 7.76 -7.68
CA PHE A 53 4.03 8.93 -8.39
C PHE A 53 3.96 8.69 -9.89
N ASP A 54 2.98 9.31 -10.54
CA ASP A 54 2.68 9.09 -11.95
C ASP A 54 3.18 10.25 -12.83
N ASN A 55 3.75 9.92 -14.00
CA ASN A 55 3.93 10.92 -15.06
C ASN A 55 2.58 11.36 -15.64
N GLY A 56 2.39 12.68 -15.80
CA GLY A 56 1.17 13.27 -16.36
C GLY A 56 0.91 12.99 -17.85
N GLY A 57 1.71 12.16 -18.50
CA GLY A 57 1.59 11.74 -19.90
C GLY A 57 2.41 12.57 -20.88
N ASN A 58 3.40 13.34 -20.40
CA ASN A 58 4.40 13.95 -21.28
C ASN A 58 5.58 12.99 -21.59
N GLN A 59 5.61 11.84 -20.93
CA GLN A 59 6.41 10.66 -21.26
C GLN A 59 5.50 9.42 -21.45
N ASP A 60 6.10 8.31 -21.88
CA ASP A 60 5.58 7.14 -22.62
C ASP A 60 4.27 6.42 -22.20
N GLY A 61 3.12 7.10 -22.17
CA GLY A 61 1.81 6.43 -22.12
C GLY A 61 0.85 7.03 -21.10
N GLY A 62 1.41 7.64 -20.05
CA GLY A 62 0.69 8.42 -19.06
C GLY A 62 -0.20 7.58 -18.15
N PRO A 63 -0.63 8.21 -17.05
CA PRO A 63 -0.39 7.72 -15.70
C PRO A 63 -0.69 6.22 -15.53
N HIS A 64 0.27 5.47 -14.99
CA HIS A 64 0.16 4.05 -14.70
C HIS A 64 -0.23 3.78 -13.25
N THR A 65 -1.28 4.43 -12.77
CA THR A 65 -1.64 4.37 -11.35
C THR A 65 -1.91 2.94 -10.86
N GLN A 66 -1.13 2.52 -9.88
CA GLN A 66 -1.26 1.27 -9.17
C GLN A 66 -2.65 1.15 -8.52
N ALA A 67 -3.35 0.06 -8.82
CA ALA A 67 -4.59 -0.28 -8.14
C ALA A 67 -4.40 -0.29 -6.61
N GLY A 68 -5.24 0.46 -5.88
CA GLY A 68 -5.12 0.62 -4.42
C GLY A 68 -4.46 1.92 -3.96
N TYR A 69 -3.89 2.69 -4.89
CA TYR A 69 -3.09 3.88 -4.59
C TYR A 69 -3.77 5.14 -5.13
N GLN A 70 -3.41 6.28 -4.55
CA GLN A 70 -3.80 7.59 -5.06
C GLN A 70 -2.63 8.20 -5.84
N SER A 71 -2.91 8.69 -7.04
CA SER A 71 -1.92 9.29 -7.95
C SER A 71 -1.46 10.67 -7.49
N TYR A 72 -0.16 10.85 -7.27
CA TYR A 72 0.48 12.15 -7.35
C TYR A 72 0.96 12.35 -8.79
N ILE A 73 0.31 13.26 -9.52
CA ILE A 73 0.58 13.44 -10.95
C ILE A 73 1.42 14.70 -11.17
N ALA A 74 2.53 14.57 -11.88
CA ALA A 74 3.29 15.70 -12.44
C ALA A 74 4.00 15.28 -13.73
N ASN A 75 4.40 16.24 -14.55
CA ASN A 75 5.15 15.97 -15.77
C ASN A 75 6.67 16.05 -15.54
N HIS A 76 7.40 15.23 -16.29
CA HIS A 76 8.87 15.19 -16.29
C HIS A 76 9.47 16.58 -16.52
N GLU A 77 10.32 17.05 -15.60
CA GLU A 77 11.01 18.34 -15.66
C GLU A 77 10.07 19.56 -15.79
N VAL A 78 8.83 19.45 -15.29
CA VAL A 78 7.86 20.56 -15.25
C VAL A 78 7.71 21.09 -13.84
N ALA A 79 8.63 21.96 -13.42
CA ALA A 79 8.70 22.54 -12.07
C ALA A 79 7.36 23.09 -11.53
N ALA A 80 6.51 23.64 -12.39
CA ALA A 80 5.22 24.23 -12.01
C ALA A 80 4.16 23.20 -11.58
N GLU A 81 4.38 21.90 -11.85
CA GLU A 81 3.44 20.83 -11.52
C GLU A 81 3.80 20.09 -10.22
N PHE A 82 5.06 20.19 -9.78
CA PHE A 82 5.50 19.69 -8.48
C PHE A 82 5.00 20.57 -7.33
N THR A 83 3.69 20.53 -7.10
CA THR A 83 2.95 21.37 -6.14
C THR A 83 2.32 20.54 -5.04
N THR A 84 1.79 21.18 -4.01
CA THR A 84 1.03 20.49 -2.97
C THR A 84 -0.23 19.85 -3.55
N GLN A 85 -0.33 18.53 -3.44
CA GLN A 85 -1.55 17.77 -3.74
C GLN A 85 -2.16 17.22 -2.45
N ASN A 86 -3.48 17.07 -2.43
CA ASN A 86 -4.22 16.70 -1.22
C ASN A 86 -4.93 15.37 -1.42
N PHE A 87 -4.75 14.46 -0.47
CA PHE A 87 -5.18 13.08 -0.53
C PHE A 87 -6.08 12.74 0.63
N ASN A 88 -7.09 11.90 0.41
CA ASN A 88 -7.95 11.46 1.51
C ASN A 88 -7.25 10.30 2.22
N ALA A 89 -6.98 10.48 3.51
CA ALA A 89 -6.42 9.42 4.36
C ALA A 89 -6.65 9.76 5.84
N PHE A 90 -6.71 8.74 6.68
CA PHE A 90 -6.86 8.85 8.13
C PHE A 90 -8.10 9.65 8.55
N GLY A 91 -9.15 9.64 7.72
CA GLY A 91 -10.38 10.40 7.94
C GLY A 91 -10.24 11.91 7.76
N THR A 92 -9.15 12.37 7.13
CA THR A 92 -8.84 13.78 6.88
C THR A 92 -8.22 13.95 5.48
N SER A 93 -7.80 15.16 5.16
CA SER A 93 -7.02 15.48 3.97
C SER A 93 -5.54 15.63 4.33
N ILE A 94 -4.67 14.89 3.65
CA ILE A 94 -3.22 14.92 3.81
C ILE A 94 -2.58 15.61 2.61
N ALA A 95 -1.82 16.65 2.89
CA ALA A 95 -1.06 17.38 1.88
C ALA A 95 0.28 16.67 1.64
N VAL A 96 0.60 16.36 0.38
CA VAL A 96 1.90 15.81 -0.03
C VAL A 96 2.56 16.81 -0.97
N THR A 97 3.81 17.20 -0.67
CA THR A 97 4.54 18.20 -1.45
C THR A 97 6.00 17.76 -1.66
N PRO A 98 6.38 17.33 -2.87
CA PRO A 98 7.79 17.17 -3.23
C PRO A 98 8.44 18.53 -3.50
N ALA A 99 9.75 18.63 -3.27
CA ALA A 99 10.55 19.80 -3.61
C ALA A 99 12.05 19.46 -3.73
N TRP A 100 12.78 20.28 -4.47
CA TRP A 100 14.25 20.22 -4.61
C TRP A 100 14.85 21.52 -4.05
N PRO A 101 15.01 21.62 -2.72
CA PRO A 101 15.21 22.92 -2.05
C PRO A 101 16.53 23.62 -2.39
N ASN A 102 17.47 22.91 -2.99
CA ASN A 102 18.79 23.41 -3.33
C ASN A 102 19.13 23.33 -4.82
N SER A 103 18.12 23.22 -5.68
CA SER A 103 18.24 23.49 -7.11
C SER A 103 17.00 24.22 -7.63
N THR A 104 17.16 24.99 -8.69
CA THR A 104 16.05 25.60 -9.43
C THR A 104 16.00 25.11 -10.88
N ALA A 105 16.87 24.17 -11.25
CA ALA A 105 16.91 23.63 -12.59
C ALA A 105 15.81 22.59 -12.76
N ASN A 106 14.96 22.76 -13.77
CA ASN A 106 13.90 21.81 -14.09
C ASN A 106 14.45 20.40 -14.34
N THR A 107 15.64 20.31 -14.95
CA THR A 107 16.34 19.06 -15.25
C THR A 107 16.76 18.26 -14.02
N VAL A 108 16.73 18.86 -12.82
CA VAL A 108 16.92 18.11 -11.57
C VAL A 108 15.65 17.39 -11.15
N MET A 109 14.48 17.89 -11.55
CA MET A 109 13.17 17.46 -11.07
C MET A 109 12.62 16.37 -11.99
N GLN A 110 12.82 15.12 -11.60
CA GLN A 110 12.47 13.97 -12.43
C GLN A 110 11.07 13.47 -12.07
N MET A 111 10.30 13.11 -13.09
CA MET A 111 9.11 12.26 -13.02
C MET A 111 9.15 11.37 -14.26
N ILE A 112 9.70 10.17 -14.15
CA ILE A 112 9.94 9.28 -15.29
C ILE A 112 8.85 8.23 -15.35
N ASP A 113 8.36 8.00 -16.57
CA ASP A 113 7.53 6.87 -16.98
C ASP A 113 8.40 5.93 -17.82
N ARG A 114 8.48 4.65 -17.44
CA ARG A 114 9.26 3.67 -18.18
C ARG A 114 8.42 3.05 -19.29
N ALA A 115 8.90 3.20 -20.53
CA ALA A 115 8.24 2.62 -21.68
C ALA A 115 8.06 1.09 -21.56
N PRO A 116 7.04 0.49 -22.22
CA PRO A 116 6.73 -0.94 -22.11
C PRO A 116 7.89 -1.91 -22.42
N GLY A 117 8.89 -1.46 -23.19
CA GLY A 117 10.09 -2.25 -23.47
C GLY A 117 11.00 -2.44 -22.26
N ASN A 118 11.08 -1.43 -21.39
CA ASN A 118 11.84 -1.48 -20.15
C ASN A 118 11.05 -2.20 -19.06
N ASP A 119 9.74 -1.95 -18.99
CA ASP A 119 8.86 -2.65 -18.07
C ASP A 119 8.81 -4.15 -18.26
N ALA A 120 9.05 -4.63 -19.48
CA ALA A 120 9.15 -6.06 -19.78
C ALA A 120 10.31 -6.77 -19.03
N ASN A 121 11.24 -6.02 -18.43
CA ASN A 121 12.31 -6.57 -17.60
C ASN A 121 11.86 -6.92 -16.18
N TRP A 122 10.73 -6.37 -15.72
CA TRP A 122 10.11 -6.74 -14.45
C TRP A 122 8.98 -7.75 -14.67
N THR A 123 9.08 -8.89 -14.00
CA THR A 123 8.09 -9.99 -14.09
C THR A 123 7.31 -10.21 -12.80
N GLY A 124 7.56 -9.37 -11.79
CA GLY A 124 6.92 -9.43 -10.49
C GLY A 124 5.53 -8.78 -10.44
N GLU A 125 5.07 -8.57 -9.22
CA GLU A 125 3.82 -7.88 -8.88
C GLU A 125 4.00 -6.36 -8.96
N ARG A 126 2.87 -5.63 -9.01
CA ARG A 126 2.80 -4.16 -8.93
C ARG A 126 3.67 -3.42 -9.97
N LEU A 127 3.65 -3.87 -11.23
CA LEU A 127 4.39 -3.21 -12.31
C LEU A 127 3.95 -1.74 -12.50
N ASP A 128 2.66 -1.48 -12.41
CA ASP A 128 2.07 -0.13 -12.45
C ASP A 128 2.73 0.78 -11.39
N LEU A 129 3.02 0.26 -10.20
CA LEU A 129 3.76 0.99 -9.17
C LEU A 129 5.24 1.21 -9.48
N LEU A 130 5.89 0.37 -10.31
CA LEU A 130 7.34 0.42 -10.53
C LEU A 130 7.74 1.11 -11.83
N THR A 131 6.82 1.23 -12.77
CA THR A 131 7.09 1.85 -14.08
C THR A 131 7.33 3.35 -13.95
N ASP A 132 6.55 4.03 -13.10
CA ASP A 132 6.73 5.44 -12.84
C ASP A 132 7.60 5.70 -11.59
N TRP A 133 8.32 6.82 -11.59
CA TRP A 133 8.98 7.32 -10.40
C TRP A 133 9.25 8.82 -10.41
N ILE A 134 9.19 9.42 -9.21
CA ILE A 134 9.67 10.77 -8.93
C ILE A 134 11.12 10.71 -8.44
N GLY A 135 11.93 11.72 -8.76
CA GLY A 135 13.33 11.64 -8.40
C GLY A 135 14.18 12.88 -8.62
N THR A 136 15.49 12.68 -8.50
CA THR A 136 16.51 13.71 -8.65
C THR A 136 17.53 13.28 -9.67
N ASP A 137 17.92 14.18 -10.58
CA ASP A 137 19.16 14.08 -11.33
C ASP A 137 20.24 14.92 -10.63
N SER A 138 21.27 14.28 -10.10
CA SER A 138 22.30 14.98 -9.33
C SER A 138 23.43 15.53 -10.19
N ARG A 139 23.48 15.23 -11.49
CA ARG A 139 24.59 15.60 -12.36
C ARG A 139 24.74 17.12 -12.44
N THR A 140 25.98 17.60 -12.29
CA THR A 140 26.29 19.04 -12.34
C THR A 140 25.90 19.69 -13.67
N ALA A 141 26.01 18.96 -14.78
CA ALA A 141 25.58 19.42 -16.10
C ALA A 141 24.06 19.65 -16.21
N GLN A 142 23.28 19.03 -15.33
CA GLN A 142 21.82 19.14 -15.25
C GLN A 142 21.36 20.09 -14.13
N GLY A 143 22.30 20.78 -13.47
CA GLY A 143 22.00 21.70 -12.37
C GLY A 143 21.84 21.02 -11.00
N GLY A 144 22.22 19.76 -10.88
CA GLY A 144 22.44 19.10 -9.59
C GLY A 144 23.78 19.51 -8.97
N ASN A 145 24.01 19.08 -7.74
CA ASN A 145 25.22 19.40 -6.97
C ASN A 145 26.38 18.40 -7.16
N GLY A 146 26.19 17.41 -8.03
CA GLY A 146 27.16 16.35 -8.32
C GLY A 146 27.31 15.34 -7.20
N ASP A 147 28.37 14.57 -7.32
CA ASP A 147 28.73 13.45 -6.46
C ASP A 147 28.89 13.91 -5.01
N TRP A 148 28.00 13.45 -4.14
CA TRP A 148 28.08 13.74 -2.71
C TRP A 148 28.82 12.63 -1.97
N ASP A 149 29.98 12.98 -1.40
CA ASP A 149 30.86 12.06 -0.67
C ASP A 149 30.57 11.96 0.84
N ARG A 150 29.43 12.53 1.28
CA ARG A 150 29.01 12.60 2.70
C ARG A 150 29.95 13.38 3.60
N THR A 151 30.88 14.15 3.04
CA THR A 151 31.68 15.07 3.81
C THR A 151 30.93 16.40 3.95
N ALA A 152 31.21 17.15 5.02
CA ALA A 152 30.65 18.48 5.21
C ALA A 152 31.15 19.52 4.18
N ALA A 153 32.04 19.14 3.26
CA ALA A 153 32.60 20.02 2.25
C ALA A 153 31.70 20.16 1.02
N THR A 154 30.78 19.22 0.81
CA THR A 154 29.86 19.19 -0.33
C THR A 154 28.42 19.07 0.15
N THR A 155 27.48 19.64 -0.63
CA THR A 155 26.05 19.56 -0.35
C THR A 155 25.44 18.66 -1.43
N PRO A 156 24.70 17.59 -1.09
CA PRO A 156 24.07 16.75 -2.10
C PRO A 156 22.97 17.48 -2.83
N THR A 157 22.47 16.90 -3.92
CA THR A 157 21.17 17.31 -4.49
C THR A 157 20.06 16.70 -3.65
N TYR A 158 19.22 17.52 -3.03
CA TYR A 158 18.16 17.02 -2.16
C TYR A 158 16.84 16.93 -2.92
N MET A 159 16.09 15.86 -2.63
CA MET A 159 14.65 15.84 -2.76
C MET A 159 14.03 15.77 -1.37
N THR A 160 13.03 16.60 -1.12
CA THR A 160 12.22 16.54 0.10
C THR A 160 10.79 16.18 -0.22
N LEU A 161 10.14 15.42 0.66
CA LEU A 161 8.72 15.13 0.61
C LEU A 161 8.07 15.57 1.92
N SER A 162 7.26 16.63 1.86
CA SER A 162 6.54 17.16 3.01
C SER A 162 5.16 16.54 3.14
N LEU A 163 4.79 16.12 4.35
CA LEU A 163 3.49 15.56 4.69
C LEU A 163 2.78 16.50 5.68
N GLY A 164 1.79 17.24 5.19
CA GLY A 164 0.99 18.17 5.98
C GLY A 164 -0.36 17.60 6.37
N GLY A 165 -0.85 17.96 7.57
CA GLY A 165 -2.20 17.58 8.01
C GLY A 165 -2.32 16.16 8.58
N LEU A 166 -1.21 15.47 8.81
CA LEU A 166 -1.21 14.18 9.50
C LEU A 166 -1.79 14.33 10.92
N PRO A 167 -2.81 13.54 11.29
CA PRO A 167 -3.29 13.46 12.66
C PRO A 167 -2.17 13.05 13.65
N GLU A 168 -2.37 13.38 14.93
CA GLU A 168 -1.48 12.86 15.97
C GLU A 168 -1.54 11.33 16.00
N GLY A 169 -0.38 10.69 16.03
CA GLY A 169 -0.32 9.24 15.93
C GLY A 169 1.09 8.69 15.79
N THR A 170 1.18 7.36 15.73
CA THR A 170 2.38 6.67 15.27
C THR A 170 2.06 6.08 13.91
N TYR A 171 2.99 6.21 12.97
CA TYR A 171 2.80 5.76 11.60
C TYR A 171 3.95 4.85 11.18
N ASP A 172 3.61 3.83 10.39
CA ASP A 172 4.56 3.00 9.67
C ASP A 172 4.66 3.52 8.23
N TRP A 173 5.89 3.77 7.79
CA TRP A 173 6.24 4.21 6.45
C TRP A 173 6.90 3.06 5.69
N LEU A 174 6.53 2.92 4.42
CA LEU A 174 7.20 2.08 3.44
C LEU A 174 7.33 2.85 2.12
N SER A 175 8.51 2.92 1.51
CA SER A 175 8.69 3.50 0.18
C SER A 175 9.45 2.57 -0.77
N TYR A 176 9.09 2.64 -2.05
CA TYR A 176 9.61 1.79 -3.13
C TYR A 176 10.64 2.55 -3.96
N HIS A 177 11.72 1.86 -4.32
CA HIS A 177 12.87 2.45 -5.00
C HIS A 177 13.44 1.44 -6.01
N HIS A 178 12.83 1.36 -7.17
CA HIS A 178 13.22 0.45 -8.23
C HIS A 178 13.12 1.10 -9.61
N ASP A 179 14.01 0.73 -10.52
CA ASP A 179 13.98 1.13 -11.91
C ASP A 179 13.85 -0.10 -12.82
N THR A 180 12.85 -0.14 -13.71
CA THR A 180 12.67 -1.28 -14.63
C THR A 180 13.72 -1.33 -15.75
N GLU A 181 14.65 -0.38 -15.79
CA GLU A 181 15.82 -0.37 -16.65
C GLU A 181 17.10 -0.61 -15.84
N ASN A 182 18.06 0.32 -15.81
CA ASN A 182 19.43 0.14 -15.33
C ASN A 182 19.92 1.33 -14.48
N ILE A 183 19.02 2.16 -13.96
CA ILE A 183 19.37 3.22 -13.02
C ILE A 183 19.40 2.63 -11.61
N TRP A 184 20.51 2.82 -10.91
CA TRP A 184 20.73 2.31 -9.57
C TRP A 184 21.63 3.28 -8.81
N SER A 185 21.33 3.61 -7.56
CA SER A 185 22.15 4.54 -6.79
C SER A 185 22.05 4.27 -5.31
N ASP A 186 23.08 4.67 -4.57
CA ASP A 186 22.99 4.73 -3.12
C ASP A 186 22.34 6.04 -2.71
N PHE A 187 21.45 5.98 -1.72
CA PHE A 187 20.77 7.14 -1.18
C PHE A 187 20.64 7.09 0.33
N GLN A 188 20.69 8.28 0.93
CA GLN A 188 20.43 8.51 2.34
C GLN A 188 18.98 8.92 2.53
N VAL A 189 18.35 8.41 3.60
CA VAL A 189 17.03 8.85 4.05
C VAL A 189 17.13 9.53 5.42
N GLU A 190 16.53 10.70 5.51
CA GLU A 190 16.40 11.47 6.75
C GLU A 190 14.95 11.89 6.97
N ILE A 191 14.60 12.17 8.23
CA ILE A 191 13.29 12.71 8.60
C ILE A 191 13.45 13.97 9.44
N SER A 192 12.59 14.94 9.19
CA SER A 192 12.38 16.12 10.01
C SER A 192 10.97 16.11 10.58
N LYS A 193 10.83 16.60 11.81
CA LYS A 193 9.54 16.85 12.47
C LYS A 193 9.21 18.33 12.62
N ASP A 194 10.14 19.21 12.27
CA ASP A 194 10.05 20.66 12.46
C ASP A 194 9.98 21.41 11.11
N GLY A 195 9.43 20.76 10.08
CA GLY A 195 9.25 21.36 8.76
C GLY A 195 10.55 21.57 7.98
N GLY A 196 11.57 20.76 8.27
CA GLY A 196 12.87 20.78 7.59
C GLY A 196 13.92 21.68 8.26
N ALA A 197 13.70 22.15 9.49
CA ALA A 197 14.72 22.93 10.21
C ALA A 197 15.84 22.05 10.78
N SER A 198 15.51 20.84 11.20
CA SER A 198 16.47 19.81 11.63
C SER A 198 16.07 18.43 11.10
N TYR A 199 17.09 17.59 10.86
CA TYR A 199 16.92 16.27 10.28
C TYR A 199 17.61 15.21 11.13
N VAL A 200 16.98 14.03 11.19
CA VAL A 200 17.48 12.83 11.82
C VAL A 200 17.75 11.80 10.73
N PHE A 201 18.98 11.28 10.69
CA PHE A 201 19.36 10.15 9.84
C PHE A 201 18.54 8.91 10.18
N LEU A 202 18.01 8.23 9.16
CA LEU A 202 17.28 6.98 9.32
C LEU A 202 18.04 5.79 8.75
N ALA A 203 18.44 5.85 7.47
CA ALA A 203 19.08 4.73 6.81
C ALA A 203 19.84 5.15 5.56
N ASP A 204 20.72 4.23 5.16
CA ASP A 204 21.29 4.15 3.83
C ASP A 204 20.63 3.01 3.08
N LYS A 205 20.35 3.26 1.80
CA LYS A 205 19.72 2.32 0.90
C LYS A 205 20.37 2.41 -0.47
N GLN A 206 20.13 1.36 -1.26
CA GLN A 206 20.51 1.33 -2.65
C GLN A 206 19.26 1.05 -3.47
N MET A 207 19.01 1.89 -4.46
CA MET A 207 17.97 1.68 -5.46
C MET A 207 18.35 0.49 -6.33
N THR A 208 17.39 -0.39 -6.56
CA THR A 208 17.55 -1.58 -7.40
C THR A 208 17.10 -1.30 -8.83
N ASP A 209 17.60 -2.06 -9.78
CA ASP A 209 17.27 -1.99 -11.20
C ASP A 209 16.92 -3.36 -11.78
N SER A 210 16.34 -3.43 -12.97
CA SER A 210 15.95 -4.70 -13.62
C SER A 210 16.91 -5.19 -14.72
N THR A 211 17.90 -4.40 -15.16
CA THR A 211 18.77 -4.78 -16.28
C THR A 211 20.24 -4.40 -16.14
N PRO A 212 21.17 -5.27 -16.58
CA PRO A 212 22.55 -4.87 -16.79
C PRO A 212 22.69 -3.88 -17.95
N GLY A 213 23.81 -3.16 -17.98
CA GLY A 213 24.21 -2.31 -19.10
C GLY A 213 24.20 -0.81 -18.81
N GLY A 214 23.91 -0.43 -17.56
CA GLY A 214 24.12 0.92 -17.07
C GLY A 214 25.60 1.33 -17.11
N ALA A 215 25.83 2.63 -16.92
CA ALA A 215 27.16 3.19 -16.73
C ALA A 215 27.14 3.98 -15.41
N PRO A 216 27.78 3.49 -14.34
CA PRO A 216 28.27 2.11 -14.20
C PRO A 216 27.12 1.09 -14.22
N ASP A 217 27.47 -0.16 -14.50
CA ASP A 217 26.54 -1.27 -14.39
C ASP A 217 26.25 -1.56 -12.92
N SER A 218 25.01 -1.95 -12.59
CA SER A 218 24.68 -2.38 -11.23
C SER A 218 25.40 -3.69 -10.91
N LEU A 219 25.66 -3.92 -9.62
CA LEU A 219 26.26 -5.20 -9.21
C LEU A 219 25.31 -6.38 -9.45
N ARG A 220 24.01 -6.12 -9.49
CA ARG A 220 22.98 -7.13 -9.61
C ARG A 220 21.64 -6.50 -10.02
N PRO A 221 21.03 -6.98 -11.13
CA PRO A 221 19.65 -6.69 -11.45
C PRO A 221 18.66 -7.54 -10.63
N TYR A 222 17.45 -7.01 -10.46
CA TYR A 222 16.30 -7.56 -9.75
C TYR A 222 15.10 -7.56 -10.71
N VAL A 223 14.66 -8.73 -11.16
CA VAL A 223 13.68 -8.88 -12.25
C VAL A 223 12.30 -9.34 -11.79
N GLY A 224 12.09 -9.37 -10.47
CA GLY A 224 10.81 -9.73 -9.87
C GLY A 224 10.60 -11.25 -9.77
N VAL A 225 11.68 -12.02 -9.61
CA VAL A 225 11.61 -13.47 -9.37
C VAL A 225 12.05 -13.78 -7.95
N ASP A 226 11.39 -14.74 -7.30
CA ASP A 226 11.82 -15.20 -5.97
C ASP A 226 13.01 -16.14 -6.12
N ASP A 227 14.21 -15.61 -5.93
CA ASP A 227 15.45 -16.37 -6.02
C ASP A 227 16.05 -16.73 -4.65
N GLY A 228 15.37 -16.34 -3.55
CA GLY A 228 15.86 -16.54 -2.19
C GLY A 228 17.13 -15.78 -1.82
N ALA A 229 17.66 -14.94 -2.72
CA ALA A 229 18.87 -14.13 -2.54
C ALA A 229 18.58 -12.63 -2.54
N GLY A 230 17.31 -12.23 -2.52
CA GLY A 230 16.87 -10.83 -2.39
C GLY A 230 16.08 -10.31 -3.57
N ASP A 231 16.05 -11.03 -4.70
CA ASP A 231 15.04 -10.78 -5.73
C ASP A 231 13.72 -11.38 -5.26
N ASN A 232 12.63 -10.67 -5.56
CA ASN A 232 11.31 -11.04 -5.09
C ASN A 232 10.23 -10.47 -6.02
N PRO A 233 9.19 -11.26 -6.35
CA PRO A 233 8.06 -10.75 -7.12
C PRO A 233 7.32 -9.62 -6.40
N ASN A 234 7.32 -9.57 -5.07
CA ASN A 234 6.72 -8.46 -4.33
C ASN A 234 7.76 -7.36 -4.09
N PRO A 235 7.58 -6.15 -4.67
CA PRO A 235 8.54 -5.07 -4.50
C PRO A 235 8.70 -4.62 -3.04
N ALA A 236 7.70 -4.85 -2.18
CA ALA A 236 7.79 -4.55 -0.75
C ALA A 236 8.85 -5.39 0.00
N LEU A 237 9.40 -6.42 -0.66
CA LEU A 237 10.44 -7.30 -0.14
C LEU A 237 11.80 -7.09 -0.81
N LEU A 238 11.91 -6.19 -1.78
CA LEU A 238 13.20 -5.81 -2.38
C LEU A 238 14.11 -5.13 -1.34
N PRO A 239 15.45 -5.27 -1.48
CA PRO A 239 16.40 -4.65 -0.56
C PRO A 239 16.36 -3.12 -0.58
N SER A 240 15.98 -2.54 -1.71
CA SER A 240 15.80 -1.11 -1.93
C SER A 240 14.62 -0.51 -1.19
N THR A 241 13.60 -1.32 -0.87
CA THR A 241 12.44 -0.87 -0.11
C THR A 241 12.86 -0.37 1.27
N PHE A 242 12.44 0.86 1.58
CA PHE A 242 12.73 1.52 2.85
C PHE A 242 11.53 1.46 3.77
N LYS A 243 11.75 1.06 5.03
CA LYS A 243 10.71 0.95 6.06
C LYS A 243 11.16 1.63 7.34
N THR A 244 10.28 2.42 7.96
CA THR A 244 10.52 3.05 9.25
C THR A 244 9.20 3.32 9.97
N SER A 245 9.25 3.67 11.26
CA SER A 245 8.10 4.15 12.00
C SER A 245 8.43 5.49 12.65
N PHE A 246 7.46 6.39 12.71
CA PHE A 246 7.64 7.71 13.36
C PHE A 246 6.37 8.15 14.08
N THR A 247 6.53 9.12 14.99
CA THR A 247 5.42 9.72 15.74
C THR A 247 5.14 11.13 15.25
N VAL A 248 3.87 11.50 15.20
CA VAL A 248 3.37 12.84 14.88
C VAL A 248 2.62 13.36 16.11
N GLY A 249 3.02 14.52 16.60
CA GLY A 249 2.32 15.32 17.60
C GLY A 249 1.68 16.57 17.00
N ALA A 250 0.90 17.30 17.80
CA ALA A 250 0.03 18.41 17.36
C ALA A 250 0.71 19.50 16.50
N ALA A 251 2.02 19.72 16.72
CA ALA A 251 2.79 20.78 16.09
C ALA A 251 3.84 20.26 15.10
N ASP A 252 3.91 18.94 14.89
CA ASP A 252 4.91 18.36 14.01
C ASP A 252 4.56 18.64 12.54
N ASN A 253 5.59 18.93 11.75
CA ASN A 253 5.50 19.02 10.30
C ASN A 253 6.53 18.07 9.70
N ILE A 254 6.05 16.99 9.12
CA ILE A 254 6.89 15.86 8.72
C ILE A 254 7.48 16.13 7.33
N VAL A 255 8.80 16.03 7.24
CA VAL A 255 9.52 16.12 5.95
C VAL A 255 10.50 14.98 5.85
N PHE A 256 10.31 14.09 4.87
CA PHE A 256 11.37 13.18 4.46
C PHE A 256 12.35 13.91 3.55
N ARG A 257 13.64 13.61 3.69
CA ARG A 257 14.68 14.11 2.80
C ARG A 257 15.51 12.96 2.29
N PHE A 258 15.71 12.96 0.98
CA PHE A 258 16.44 11.97 0.24
C PHE A 258 17.62 12.64 -0.46
N ALA A 259 18.76 11.97 -0.47
CA ALA A 259 19.96 12.42 -1.16
C ALA A 259 20.72 11.21 -1.70
N GLU A 260 20.97 11.18 -3.00
CA GLU A 260 21.96 10.28 -3.59
C GLU A 260 23.35 10.61 -3.04
N TYR A 261 24.17 9.58 -2.87
CA TYR A 261 25.56 9.72 -2.45
C TYR A 261 26.46 8.70 -3.15
N ILE A 262 27.74 9.01 -3.15
CA ILE A 262 28.81 8.14 -3.61
C ILE A 262 29.65 7.72 -2.40
N ASP A 263 29.79 6.43 -2.18
CA ASP A 263 30.54 5.87 -1.05
C ASP A 263 32.08 5.87 -1.27
N GLY A 264 32.52 6.34 -2.43
CA GLY A 264 33.93 6.43 -2.85
C GLY A 264 34.57 5.09 -3.21
N VAL A 265 33.81 3.99 -3.14
CA VAL A 265 34.23 2.64 -3.53
C VAL A 265 33.69 2.31 -4.92
N ASP A 266 32.49 2.77 -5.22
CA ASP A 266 31.82 2.48 -6.48
C ASP A 266 32.24 3.42 -7.62
N PRO A 267 32.29 2.91 -8.87
CA PRO A 267 32.45 3.76 -10.04
C PRO A 267 31.31 4.79 -10.12
N VAL A 268 31.61 5.99 -10.61
CA VAL A 268 30.62 7.06 -10.74
C VAL A 268 30.44 7.42 -12.21
N ASP A 269 29.21 7.31 -12.69
CA ASP A 269 28.75 7.75 -14.00
C ASP A 269 27.21 7.82 -13.98
N THR A 270 26.62 8.24 -15.08
CA THR A 270 25.24 8.69 -15.25
C THR A 270 24.20 7.85 -14.51
N HIS A 271 24.22 6.53 -14.63
CA HIS A 271 23.17 5.66 -14.09
C HIS A 271 23.23 5.50 -12.56
N LYS A 272 24.29 6.02 -11.92
CA LYS A 272 24.44 6.11 -10.47
C LYS A 272 24.09 7.48 -9.88
N LEU A 273 23.80 8.47 -10.72
CA LEU A 273 23.61 9.88 -10.35
C LEU A 273 22.13 10.30 -10.32
N PHE A 274 21.26 9.34 -10.01
CA PHE A 274 19.83 9.59 -9.86
C PHE A 274 19.31 9.01 -8.56
N PHE A 275 18.45 9.73 -7.87
CA PHE A 275 17.59 9.15 -6.83
C PHE A 275 16.19 8.96 -7.42
N ALA A 276 15.54 7.82 -7.17
CA ALA A 276 14.14 7.61 -7.51
C ALA A 276 13.33 7.03 -6.36
N MET A 277 12.04 7.35 -6.36
CA MET A 277 11.01 6.77 -5.51
C MET A 277 9.77 6.56 -6.36
N ASN A 278 9.27 5.33 -6.43
CA ASN A 278 8.10 5.02 -7.24
C ASN A 278 6.79 5.40 -6.52
N GLY A 279 6.73 5.11 -5.23
CA GLY A 279 5.59 5.39 -4.39
C GLY A 279 5.87 5.16 -2.92
N PHE A 280 4.89 5.43 -2.06
CA PHE A 280 4.97 5.13 -0.65
C PHE A 280 3.63 4.72 -0.04
N GLU A 281 3.71 3.93 1.03
CA GLU A 281 2.62 3.55 1.90
C GLU A 281 2.82 4.15 3.29
N LEU A 282 1.78 4.76 3.83
CA LEU A 282 1.72 5.23 5.20
C LEU A 282 0.48 4.65 5.88
N THR A 283 0.71 3.93 6.98
CA THR A 283 -0.35 3.32 7.80
C THR A 283 -0.20 3.76 9.25
N VAL A 284 -1.28 3.68 10.03
CA VAL A 284 -1.18 3.89 11.49
C VAL A 284 -0.47 2.68 12.09
N ALA A 285 0.55 2.90 12.91
CA ALA A 285 1.37 1.83 13.45
C ALA A 285 0.54 0.82 14.24
N GLY A 286 0.70 -0.47 13.92
CA GLY A 286 -0.09 -1.55 14.49
C GLY A 286 -1.45 -1.81 13.80
N GLN A 287 -1.85 -0.99 12.83
CA GLN A 287 -2.83 -1.38 11.80
C GLN A 287 -2.11 -2.06 10.64
N GLN A 288 -2.13 -3.39 10.65
CA GLN A 288 -1.75 -4.17 9.48
C GLN A 288 -2.96 -4.28 8.56
N LEU A 289 -2.87 -3.68 7.38
CA LEU A 289 -3.82 -3.93 6.30
C LEU A 289 -3.47 -5.27 5.68
N ILE A 290 -4.40 -6.21 5.77
CA ILE A 290 -4.29 -7.49 5.09
C ILE A 290 -5.19 -7.39 3.87
N ASP A 291 -4.63 -7.67 2.69
CA ASP A 291 -5.42 -7.66 1.45
C ASP A 291 -6.58 -8.64 1.57
N GLY A 292 -7.78 -8.20 1.20
CA GLY A 292 -9.01 -8.95 1.41
C GLY A 292 -9.63 -8.86 2.81
N ASP A 293 -8.93 -8.37 3.83
CA ASP A 293 -9.52 -8.09 5.15
C ASP A 293 -10.11 -6.68 5.14
N VAL A 294 -11.44 -6.61 5.07
CA VAL A 294 -12.19 -5.34 5.09
C VAL A 294 -12.66 -5.00 6.50
N ASN A 295 -12.90 -5.99 7.35
CA ASN A 295 -13.45 -5.75 8.69
C ASN A 295 -12.37 -5.44 9.75
N GLY A 296 -11.09 -5.64 9.41
CA GLY A 296 -9.93 -5.33 10.24
C GLY A 296 -9.66 -6.33 11.36
N ASP A 297 -10.26 -7.54 11.30
CA ASP A 297 -10.07 -8.59 12.31
C ASP A 297 -8.78 -9.41 12.12
N ARG A 298 -8.00 -9.07 11.09
CA ARG A 298 -6.73 -9.66 10.66
C ARG A 298 -6.87 -11.06 10.06
N VAL A 299 -8.06 -11.43 9.60
CA VAL A 299 -8.31 -12.71 8.93
C VAL A 299 -9.20 -12.49 7.72
N VAL A 300 -8.74 -12.90 6.54
CA VAL A 300 -9.57 -12.83 5.33
C VAL A 300 -10.54 -14.01 5.33
N THR A 301 -11.83 -13.72 5.44
CA THR A 301 -12.90 -14.72 5.57
C THR A 301 -14.11 -14.39 4.70
N LEU A 302 -15.19 -15.18 4.84
CA LEU A 302 -16.46 -14.87 4.21
C LEU A 302 -17.13 -13.62 4.82
N ALA A 303 -16.81 -13.26 6.07
CA ALA A 303 -17.34 -12.04 6.69
C ALA A 303 -16.91 -10.79 5.93
N ASP A 304 -15.69 -10.80 5.37
CA ASP A 304 -15.19 -9.74 4.51
C ASP A 304 -15.97 -9.64 3.19
N PHE A 305 -16.21 -10.79 2.57
CA PHE A 305 -17.03 -10.85 1.36
C PHE A 305 -18.46 -10.39 1.59
N GLU A 306 -19.05 -10.67 2.75
CA GLU A 306 -20.39 -10.17 3.07
C GLU A 306 -20.44 -8.65 3.05
N ILE A 307 -19.41 -7.98 3.58
CA ILE A 307 -19.30 -6.51 3.53
C ILE A 307 -19.14 -6.01 2.09
N ILE A 308 -18.24 -6.60 1.30
CA ILE A 308 -18.04 -6.24 -0.12
C ILE A 308 -19.32 -6.44 -0.92
N ARG A 309 -20.01 -7.57 -0.72
CA ARG A 309 -21.29 -7.88 -1.37
C ARG A 309 -22.36 -6.88 -1.00
N ASP A 310 -22.47 -6.52 0.27
CA ASP A 310 -23.54 -5.67 0.79
C ASP A 310 -23.40 -4.21 0.33
N HIS A 311 -22.17 -3.77 0.03
CA HIS A 311 -21.87 -2.44 -0.49
C HIS A 311 -21.55 -2.41 -2.00
N PHE A 312 -21.74 -3.53 -2.71
CA PHE A 312 -21.36 -3.64 -4.12
C PHE A 312 -22.03 -2.56 -4.98
N MET A 313 -21.23 -1.87 -5.79
CA MET A 313 -21.60 -0.71 -6.62
C MET A 313 -22.12 0.50 -5.82
N MET A 314 -21.77 0.61 -4.54
CA MET A 314 -22.06 1.78 -3.71
C MET A 314 -20.79 2.62 -3.54
N SER A 315 -20.98 3.95 -3.49
CA SER A 315 -19.91 4.86 -3.08
C SER A 315 -19.61 4.69 -1.60
N THR A 316 -18.34 4.62 -1.27
CA THR A 316 -17.86 4.47 0.10
C THR A 316 -16.69 5.40 0.37
N THR A 317 -16.31 5.52 1.63
CA THR A 317 -15.18 6.37 2.05
C THR A 317 -14.16 5.59 2.87
N GLN A 318 -14.44 4.32 3.15
CA GLN A 318 -13.69 3.52 4.11
C GLN A 318 -13.60 2.07 3.66
N ARG A 319 -12.45 1.44 3.91
CA ARG A 319 -12.26 0.01 3.65
C ARG A 319 -13.22 -0.90 4.38
N THR A 320 -13.65 -0.50 5.58
CA THR A 320 -14.66 -1.24 6.36
C THR A 320 -16.04 -1.28 5.70
N GLU A 321 -16.24 -0.51 4.63
CA GLU A 321 -17.42 -0.53 3.79
C GLU A 321 -17.21 -1.41 2.55
N GLY A 322 -16.10 -2.13 2.42
CA GLY A 322 -15.84 -3.08 1.33
C GLY A 322 -14.91 -2.57 0.23
N ASP A 323 -14.44 -1.33 0.33
CA ASP A 323 -13.54 -0.69 -0.64
C ASP A 323 -12.08 -0.98 -0.29
N LEU A 324 -11.58 -2.07 -0.83
CA LEU A 324 -10.22 -2.57 -0.60
C LEU A 324 -9.17 -1.73 -1.34
N ASN A 325 -9.51 -1.14 -2.48
CA ASN A 325 -8.59 -0.34 -3.29
C ASN A 325 -8.71 1.18 -3.05
N PHE A 326 -9.62 1.61 -2.18
CA PHE A 326 -9.85 3.01 -1.82
C PHE A 326 -10.18 3.93 -3.01
N ASP A 327 -10.78 3.39 -4.07
CA ASP A 327 -11.20 4.17 -5.25
C ASP A 327 -12.54 4.90 -5.03
N GLY A 328 -13.14 4.74 -3.85
CA GLY A 328 -14.40 5.36 -3.44
C GLY A 328 -15.63 4.60 -3.91
N VAL A 329 -15.50 3.43 -4.55
CA VAL A 329 -16.62 2.58 -4.96
C VAL A 329 -16.29 1.10 -4.78
N VAL A 330 -17.17 0.37 -4.08
CA VAL A 330 -16.99 -1.09 -3.99
C VAL A 330 -17.36 -1.73 -5.33
N SER A 331 -16.38 -2.32 -6.00
CA SER A 331 -16.49 -2.80 -7.36
C SER A 331 -16.01 -4.25 -7.52
N TRP A 332 -15.91 -4.70 -8.76
CA TRP A 332 -15.33 -6.02 -9.06
C TRP A 332 -13.85 -6.11 -8.71
N GLU A 333 -13.16 -4.99 -8.63
CA GLU A 333 -11.74 -4.94 -8.29
C GLU A 333 -11.54 -5.32 -6.81
N ASP A 334 -12.36 -4.82 -5.90
CA ASP A 334 -12.34 -5.21 -4.49
C ASP A 334 -12.64 -6.69 -4.30
N PHE A 335 -13.67 -7.18 -4.98
CA PHE A 335 -13.99 -8.61 -4.97
C PHE A 335 -12.82 -9.46 -5.46
N ARG A 336 -12.12 -9.03 -6.52
CA ARG A 336 -10.94 -9.72 -7.06
C ARG A 336 -9.82 -9.76 -6.02
N GLN A 337 -9.53 -8.65 -5.36
CA GLN A 337 -8.53 -8.57 -4.30
C GLN A 337 -8.88 -9.50 -3.12
N TRP A 338 -10.12 -9.48 -2.63
CA TRP A 338 -10.56 -10.41 -1.58
C TRP A 338 -10.39 -11.87 -2.01
N LYS A 339 -10.84 -12.21 -3.21
CA LYS A 339 -10.80 -13.58 -3.73
C LYS A 339 -9.37 -14.12 -3.87
N LEU A 340 -8.41 -13.26 -4.22
CA LEU A 340 -6.99 -13.62 -4.30
C LEU A 340 -6.38 -13.93 -2.92
N ASN A 341 -6.92 -13.33 -1.86
CA ASN A 341 -6.33 -13.37 -0.52
C ASN A 341 -7.06 -14.26 0.48
N VAL A 342 -8.25 -14.79 0.14
CA VAL A 342 -8.95 -15.74 1.03
C VAL A 342 -8.16 -17.06 1.16
N PRO A 343 -7.78 -17.49 2.39
CA PRO A 343 -7.02 -18.71 2.61
C PRO A 343 -7.74 -19.95 2.07
N GLY A 344 -7.00 -20.79 1.35
CA GLY A 344 -7.56 -21.97 0.70
C GLY A 344 -8.32 -21.66 -0.58
N GLY A 345 -7.95 -20.53 -1.23
CA GLY A 345 -8.38 -20.01 -2.53
C GLY A 345 -9.42 -20.87 -3.22
N ALA A 346 -10.62 -20.30 -3.45
CA ALA A 346 -11.72 -20.98 -4.14
C ALA A 346 -11.10 -21.84 -5.25
N PRO A 347 -11.24 -23.19 -5.17
CA PRO A 347 -10.47 -24.08 -6.01
C PRO A 347 -10.59 -23.55 -7.43
N ASN A 348 -9.46 -23.42 -8.14
CA ASN A 348 -9.48 -23.37 -9.60
C ASN A 348 -10.60 -24.31 -9.99
N VAL A 349 -11.68 -23.78 -10.58
CA VAL A 349 -12.87 -24.56 -10.87
C VAL A 349 -12.44 -25.46 -12.02
N ALA A 350 -11.70 -26.51 -11.66
CA ALA A 350 -11.20 -27.54 -12.51
C ALA A 350 -12.45 -28.22 -13.02
N ASN A 351 -12.68 -28.07 -14.32
CA ASN A 351 -13.73 -28.78 -15.04
C ASN A 351 -15.11 -28.53 -14.44
N VAL A 352 -15.67 -27.32 -14.62
CA VAL A 352 -17.12 -27.23 -14.77
C VAL A 352 -17.47 -28.18 -15.92
N PRO A 353 -18.21 -29.27 -15.70
CA PRO A 353 -18.63 -30.12 -16.80
C PRO A 353 -19.38 -29.23 -17.77
N GLU A 354 -18.95 -29.21 -19.04
CA GLU A 354 -19.64 -28.41 -20.06
C GLU A 354 -21.15 -28.64 -19.92
N PRO A 355 -21.96 -27.58 -19.87
CA PRO A 355 -23.39 -27.72 -19.65
C PRO A 355 -23.96 -28.72 -20.66
N ALA A 356 -25.02 -29.42 -20.29
CA ALA A 356 -25.71 -30.41 -21.13
C ALA A 356 -26.21 -29.87 -22.50
N SER A 357 -25.85 -28.64 -22.88
CA SER A 357 -26.04 -28.04 -24.20
C SER A 357 -25.47 -28.91 -25.32
N LEU A 358 -24.29 -29.53 -25.14
CA LEU A 358 -23.74 -30.45 -26.15
C LEU A 358 -24.57 -31.72 -26.30
N ALA A 359 -25.06 -32.28 -25.19
CA ALA A 359 -25.97 -33.42 -25.21
C ALA A 359 -27.32 -33.07 -25.84
N ILE A 360 -27.88 -31.89 -25.54
CA ILE A 360 -29.13 -31.40 -26.13
C ILE A 360 -28.95 -31.07 -27.62
N ALA A 361 -27.82 -30.49 -28.02
CA ALA A 361 -27.51 -30.24 -29.43
C ALA A 361 -27.39 -31.55 -30.22
N CYS A 362 -26.70 -32.56 -29.67
CA CYS A 362 -26.62 -33.89 -30.28
C CYS A 362 -27.99 -34.57 -30.37
N LEU A 363 -28.81 -34.51 -29.32
CA LEU A 363 -30.18 -35.04 -29.34
C LEU A 363 -31.08 -34.31 -30.35
N GLY A 364 -30.93 -32.98 -30.46
CA GLY A 364 -31.62 -32.16 -31.46
C GLY A 364 -31.23 -32.54 -32.88
N LEU A 365 -29.93 -32.72 -33.16
CA LEU A 365 -29.43 -33.17 -34.46
C LEU A 365 -29.89 -34.60 -34.80
N LEU A 366 -29.90 -35.51 -33.83
CA LEU A 366 -30.43 -36.87 -34.01
C LEU A 366 -31.94 -36.86 -34.29
N GLY A 367 -32.71 -36.01 -33.59
CA GLY A 367 -34.13 -35.81 -33.85
C GLY A 367 -34.42 -35.25 -35.26
N LEU A 368 -33.63 -34.27 -35.71
CA LEU A 368 -33.72 -33.73 -37.06
C LEU A 368 -33.35 -34.76 -38.13
N ALA A 369 -32.29 -35.56 -37.90
CA ALA A 369 -31.88 -36.62 -38.79
C ALA A 369 -32.92 -37.74 -38.89
N ALA A 370 -33.56 -38.12 -37.76
CA ALA A 370 -34.64 -39.10 -37.74
C ALA A 370 -35.90 -38.60 -38.46
N ARG A 371 -36.24 -37.31 -38.31
CA ARG A 371 -37.36 -36.68 -39.03
C ARG A 371 -37.16 -36.64 -40.54
N ARG A 372 -35.91 -36.53 -41.01
CA ARG A 372 -35.59 -36.48 -42.46
C ARG A 372 -35.64 -37.84 -43.15
N ARG A 373 -35.70 -38.96 -42.40
CA ARG A 373 -35.79 -40.33 -42.93
C ARG A 373 -37.21 -40.91 -42.95
N ARG A 374 -38.19 -40.22 -42.37
CA ARG A 374 -39.63 -40.49 -42.57
C ARG A 374 -40.15 -39.53 -43.62
#